data_AF-A0A848DNA4-F1
#
_entry.id   AF-A0A848DNA4-F1
#
_cell.length_a   1.000
_cell.length_b   1.000
_cell.length_c   1.000
_cell.angle_alpha   90.00
_cell.angle_beta   90.00
_cell.angle_gamma   90.00
#
_symmetry.space_group_name_H-M   'P 1'
#
loop_
_entity.id
_entity.type
_entity.pdbx_description
1 polymer ?
#
loop_
_entity_poly.entity_id
_entity_poly.type
_entity_poly.pdbx_seq_one_letter_code
_entity_poly.pdbx_strand_id
1 'polypeptide(L)'
;MTASPPHLPSPPPVPRFDVVRRGYDRDQVDAEIAALRERCVAAEAARAMAEQHAVATENELRAARTEAAPVAESFGFRAEKILRLAEHEAADVRARAAEESRALLEQAHDEVGRLHEQVRADLAARAEELEQEAARRESQLQEREQQLAERLGAAAEEAARIRDTAHQEAEALLAEARGRAGRLHERDERELQRLSALRDGVRSELARLHALLGAGLQDRTEPADEPGAPQQRLVIPVPRSGPTESAAPGRPQEGPAPDPAGAAGQAAPGTVEPGPAATPPGGMPVARPRPAANGARHSDTAPAGI
;
A
#
# COMPACT_ATOMS: atom_id res chain seq x y z
N MET A 1 35.25 50.57 31.26
CA MET A 1 34.41 51.75 31.51
C MET A 1 35.28 52.98 31.32
N THR A 2 34.97 53.83 30.35
CA THR A 2 35.75 55.05 30.05
C THR A 2 35.13 56.25 30.75
N ALA A 3 35.83 56.83 31.72
CA ALA A 3 35.38 58.05 32.39
C ALA A 3 35.50 59.25 31.43
N SER A 4 34.41 60.00 31.28
CA SER A 4 34.42 61.25 30.49
C SER A 4 35.10 62.36 31.29
N PRO A 5 35.97 63.20 30.67
CA PRO A 5 36.60 64.31 31.39
C PRO A 5 35.57 65.38 31.76
N PRO A 6 35.74 66.10 32.90
CA PRO A 6 34.82 67.15 33.31
C PRO A 6 34.85 68.32 32.33
N HIS A 7 33.67 68.76 31.88
CA HIS A 7 33.52 69.91 31.01
C HIS A 7 33.76 71.20 31.81
N LEU A 8 34.92 71.82 31.63
CA LEU A 8 35.23 73.12 32.20
C LEU A 8 34.27 74.18 31.61
N PRO A 9 33.65 75.05 32.43
CA PRO A 9 32.77 76.09 31.93
C PRO A 9 33.54 77.07 31.04
N SER A 10 32.96 77.42 29.89
CA SER A 10 33.52 78.45 29.01
C SER A 10 33.72 79.76 29.78
N PRO A 11 34.83 80.49 29.60
CA PRO A 11 34.96 81.83 30.15
C PRO A 11 33.83 82.73 29.64
N PRO A 12 33.31 83.64 30.48
CA PRO A 12 32.25 84.56 30.08
C PRO A 12 32.74 85.53 28.98
N PRO A 13 31.86 85.97 28.07
CA PRO A 13 32.23 86.93 27.03
C PRO A 13 32.68 88.26 27.65
N VAL A 14 33.77 88.82 27.14
CA VAL A 14 34.27 90.12 27.60
C VAL A 14 33.31 91.26 27.21
N PRO A 15 32.93 92.16 28.13
CA PRO A 15 32.08 93.29 27.79
C PRO A 15 32.80 94.23 26.81
N ARG A 16 32.04 94.79 25.86
CA ARG A 16 32.52 95.78 24.90
C ARG A 16 31.96 97.14 25.29
N PHE A 17 32.84 98.08 25.57
CA PHE A 17 32.49 99.44 25.95
C PHE A 17 32.42 100.34 24.71
N ASP A 18 31.43 101.21 24.67
CA ASP A 18 31.26 102.18 23.58
C ASP A 18 32.19 103.39 23.79
N VAL A 19 32.79 103.86 22.69
CA VAL A 19 33.80 104.93 22.70
C VAL A 19 33.18 106.22 22.15
N VAL A 20 32.82 107.12 23.06
CA VAL A 20 32.45 108.51 22.74
C VAL A 20 33.68 109.35 22.39
N ARG A 21 33.46 110.57 21.86
CA ARG A 21 34.48 111.42 21.20
C ARG A 21 35.79 111.68 21.98
N ARG A 22 35.87 111.39 23.28
CA ARG A 22 37.09 111.44 24.11
C ARG A 22 37.19 110.36 25.21
N GLY A 23 36.67 109.15 24.98
CA GLY A 23 36.87 108.02 25.91
C GLY A 23 35.74 107.00 25.91
N TYR A 24 35.79 106.04 26.82
CA TYR A 24 34.65 105.16 27.09
C TYR A 24 33.49 105.93 27.73
N ASP A 25 32.26 105.45 27.53
CA ASP A 25 31.13 105.93 28.31
C ASP A 25 31.34 105.60 29.81
N ARG A 26 31.31 106.64 30.64
CA ARG A 26 31.55 106.49 32.07
C ARG A 26 30.41 105.76 32.77
N ASP A 27 29.16 106.00 32.38
CA ASP A 27 28.02 105.40 33.08
C ASP A 27 27.95 103.89 32.78
N GLN A 28 28.38 103.49 31.56
CA GLN A 28 28.57 102.08 31.20
C GLN A 28 29.71 101.41 31.99
N VAL A 29 30.84 102.11 32.19
CA VAL A 29 32.00 101.61 32.95
C VAL A 29 31.70 101.53 34.45
N ASP A 30 31.10 102.56 35.06
CA ASP A 30 30.73 102.58 36.47
C ASP A 30 29.66 101.49 36.76
N ALA A 31 28.74 101.22 35.81
CA ALA A 31 27.76 100.12 35.90
C ALA A 31 28.40 98.72 35.80
N GLU A 32 29.31 98.47 34.85
CA GLU A 32 30.03 97.18 34.77
C GLU A 32 30.96 96.98 35.98
N ILE A 33 31.57 98.04 36.52
CA ILE A 33 32.35 97.94 37.77
C ILE A 33 31.46 97.57 38.96
N ALA A 34 30.24 98.10 39.05
CA ALA A 34 29.26 97.68 40.06
C ALA A 34 28.87 96.21 39.88
N ALA A 35 28.50 95.79 38.66
CA ALA A 35 28.13 94.42 38.35
C ALA A 35 29.30 93.43 38.51
N LEU A 36 30.55 93.84 38.28
CA LEU A 36 31.74 93.02 38.56
C LEU A 36 31.96 92.86 40.06
N ARG A 37 31.81 93.93 40.86
CA ARG A 37 31.90 93.84 42.34
C ARG A 37 30.83 92.94 42.93
N GLU A 38 29.58 93.05 42.46
CA GLU A 38 28.49 92.17 42.87
C GLU A 38 28.75 90.70 42.49
N ARG A 39 29.23 90.45 41.25
CA ARG A 39 29.68 89.11 40.81
C ARG A 39 30.81 88.54 41.67
N CYS A 40 31.79 89.36 42.08
CA CYS A 40 32.86 88.92 42.98
C CYS A 40 32.32 88.54 44.37
N VAL A 41 31.51 89.40 45.00
CA VAL A 41 30.92 89.10 46.33
C VAL A 41 30.03 87.86 46.28
N ALA A 42 29.24 87.68 45.22
CA ALA A 42 28.44 86.48 45.02
C ALA A 42 29.30 85.20 44.83
N ALA A 43 30.40 85.30 44.09
CA ALA A 43 31.33 84.19 43.89
C ALA A 43 32.10 83.82 45.17
N GLU A 44 32.51 84.81 45.98
CA GLU A 44 33.15 84.61 47.28
C GLU A 44 32.18 83.96 48.28
N ALA A 45 30.93 84.41 48.34
CA ALA A 45 29.89 83.79 49.17
C ALA A 45 29.58 82.34 48.74
N ALA A 46 29.46 82.09 47.42
CA ALA A 46 29.25 80.74 46.89
C ALA A 46 30.43 79.81 47.20
N ARG A 47 31.66 80.31 47.09
CA ARG A 47 32.88 79.58 47.47
C ARG A 47 32.90 79.26 48.97
N ALA A 48 32.58 80.22 49.84
CA ALA A 48 32.55 80.00 51.28
C ALA A 48 31.53 78.93 51.68
N MET A 49 30.34 78.91 51.06
CA MET A 49 29.35 77.84 51.28
C MET A 49 29.83 76.48 50.77
N ALA A 50 30.52 76.43 49.63
CA ALA A 50 31.09 75.18 49.10
C ALA A 50 32.22 74.63 50.00
N GLU A 51 33.08 75.49 50.53
CA GLU A 51 34.13 75.11 51.49
C GLU A 51 33.54 74.63 52.82
N GLN A 52 32.49 75.27 53.33
CA GLN A 52 31.75 74.81 54.51
C GLN A 52 31.09 73.44 54.29
N HIS A 53 30.46 73.22 53.13
CA HIS A 53 29.86 71.93 52.78
C HIS A 53 30.92 70.83 52.63
N ALA A 54 32.07 71.12 52.01
CA ALA A 54 33.17 70.18 51.90
C ALA A 54 33.67 69.75 53.30
N VAL A 55 33.93 70.71 54.20
CA VAL A 55 34.36 70.44 55.59
C VAL A 55 33.29 69.67 56.37
N ALA A 56 32.00 69.96 56.18
CA ALA A 56 30.91 69.18 56.77
C ALA A 56 30.95 67.71 56.32
N THR A 57 30.97 67.45 55.00
CA THR A 57 31.01 66.08 54.47
C THR A 57 32.31 65.33 54.82
N GLU A 58 33.45 66.02 54.94
CA GLU A 58 34.68 65.43 55.46
C GLU A 58 34.53 65.01 56.92
N ASN A 59 33.89 65.83 57.76
CA ASN A 59 33.67 65.51 59.17
C ASN A 59 32.68 64.36 59.34
N GLU A 60 31.63 64.28 58.52
CA GLU A 60 30.71 63.12 58.47
C GLU A 60 31.43 61.84 58.05
N LEU A 61 32.22 61.89 56.97
CA LEU A 61 33.04 60.75 56.52
C LEU A 61 34.10 60.36 57.55
N ARG A 62 34.67 61.31 58.29
CA ARG A 62 35.63 61.08 59.37
C ARG A 62 34.94 60.43 60.59
N ALA A 63 33.73 60.87 60.95
CA ALA A 63 32.92 60.26 62.00
C ALA A 63 32.55 58.81 61.65
N ALA A 64 31.95 58.59 60.48
CA ALA A 64 31.56 57.24 60.02
C ALA A 64 32.76 56.28 59.90
N ARG A 65 33.94 56.77 59.48
CA ARG A 65 35.19 55.97 59.49
C ARG A 65 35.68 55.64 60.90
N THR A 66 35.48 56.55 61.86
CA THR A 66 35.89 56.33 63.26
C THR A 66 34.95 55.32 63.94
N GLU A 67 33.65 55.38 63.66
CA GLU A 67 32.66 54.41 64.14
C GLU A 67 32.87 53.01 63.53
N ALA A 68 33.27 52.93 62.25
CA ALA A 68 33.55 51.66 61.56
C ALA A 68 34.86 50.97 62.00
N ALA A 69 35.79 51.72 62.61
CA ALA A 69 37.14 51.26 62.95
C ALA A 69 37.22 50.62 64.36
N PRO A 70 36.47 49.53 64.60
CA PRO A 70 37.21 48.29 64.88
C PRO A 70 36.62 47.00 64.27
N VAL A 71 35.54 47.05 63.50
CA VAL A 71 34.74 45.83 63.17
C VAL A 71 35.28 45.03 61.97
N ALA A 72 36.09 45.65 61.10
CA ALA A 72 36.47 45.13 59.78
C ALA A 72 37.08 43.71 59.79
N GLU A 73 37.94 43.41 60.78
CA GLU A 73 38.64 42.14 60.88
C GLU A 73 37.68 40.96 61.21
N SER A 74 36.63 41.24 62.00
CA SER A 74 35.55 40.28 62.28
C SER A 74 34.62 40.04 61.08
N PHE A 75 34.48 41.03 60.20
CA PHE A 75 33.69 40.89 58.97
C PHE A 75 34.39 39.97 57.96
N GLY A 76 35.71 40.10 57.79
CA GLY A 76 36.48 39.20 56.93
C GLY A 76 36.31 37.73 57.32
N PHE A 77 36.51 37.40 58.59
CA PHE A 77 36.30 36.04 59.11
C PHE A 77 34.85 35.54 58.96
N ARG A 78 33.84 36.42 59.16
CA ARG A 78 32.43 36.07 58.94
C ARG A 78 32.12 35.81 57.47
N ALA A 79 32.63 36.64 56.56
CA ALA A 79 32.45 36.50 55.12
C ALA A 79 33.12 35.22 54.61
N GLU A 80 34.35 34.92 55.06
CA GLU A 80 35.03 33.66 54.75
C GLU A 80 34.24 32.45 55.25
N LYS A 81 33.72 32.49 56.49
CA LYS A 81 32.88 31.41 57.02
C LYS A 81 31.60 31.21 56.20
N ILE A 82 30.96 32.28 55.72
CA ILE A 82 29.80 32.21 54.83
C ILE A 82 30.18 31.61 53.47
N LEU A 83 31.31 32.02 52.89
CA LEU A 83 31.80 31.47 51.62
C LEU A 83 32.13 29.98 51.72
N ARG A 84 32.85 29.55 52.77
CA ARG A 84 33.15 28.11 53.01
C ARG A 84 31.87 27.29 53.25
N LEU A 85 30.86 27.85 53.92
CA LEU A 85 29.57 27.19 54.12
C LEU A 85 28.80 27.06 52.80
N ALA A 86 28.74 28.13 52.00
CA ALA A 86 28.10 28.11 50.68
C ALA A 86 28.84 27.23 49.67
N GLU A 87 30.17 27.10 49.77
CA GLU A 87 30.97 26.16 48.97
C GLU A 87 30.63 24.70 49.31
N HIS A 88 30.51 24.37 50.60
CA HIS A 88 30.07 23.05 51.06
C HIS A 88 28.62 22.76 50.64
N GLU A 89 27.70 23.70 50.83
CA GLU A 89 26.30 23.57 50.40
C GLU A 89 26.20 23.39 48.87
N ALA A 90 26.99 24.14 48.09
CA ALA A 90 27.06 23.97 46.64
C ALA A 90 27.73 22.63 46.23
N ALA A 91 28.64 22.09 47.03
CA ALA A 91 29.20 20.74 46.81
C ALA A 91 28.15 19.66 47.08
N ASP A 92 27.41 19.76 48.19
CA ASP A 92 26.34 18.84 48.57
C ASP A 92 25.19 18.85 47.55
N VAL A 93 24.77 20.02 47.08
CA VAL A 93 23.74 20.15 46.03
C VAL A 93 24.21 19.54 44.71
N ARG A 94 25.48 19.73 44.33
CA ARG A 94 26.05 19.07 43.13
C ARG A 94 26.16 17.56 43.29
N ALA A 95 26.49 17.06 44.49
CA ALA A 95 26.55 15.62 44.77
C ALA A 95 25.15 14.98 44.64
N ARG A 96 24.14 15.53 45.33
CA ARG A 96 22.75 15.05 45.24
C ARG A 96 22.21 15.10 43.81
N ALA A 97 22.40 16.21 43.11
CA ALA A 97 21.96 16.32 41.72
C ALA A 97 22.65 15.30 40.79
N ALA A 98 23.91 14.94 41.05
CA ALA A 98 24.62 13.90 40.29
C ALA A 98 24.15 12.47 40.65
N GLU A 99 23.79 12.21 41.90
CA GLU A 99 23.20 10.95 42.36
C GLU A 99 21.78 10.76 41.79
N GLU A 100 20.93 11.78 41.91
CA GLU A 100 19.58 11.84 41.30
C GLU A 100 19.64 11.65 39.78
N SER A 101 20.56 12.33 39.09
CA SER A 101 20.75 12.17 37.64
C SER A 101 21.17 10.75 37.25
N ARG A 102 22.00 10.08 38.06
CA ARG A 102 22.38 8.68 37.83
C ARG A 102 21.21 7.73 38.03
N ALA A 103 20.46 7.90 39.12
CA ALA A 103 19.29 7.08 39.41
C ALA A 103 18.21 7.21 38.32
N LEU A 104 17.97 8.43 37.81
CA LEU A 104 17.03 8.66 36.70
C LEU A 104 17.52 8.03 35.38
N LEU A 105 18.82 8.05 35.09
CA LEU A 105 19.39 7.39 33.91
C LEU A 105 19.34 5.86 34.03
N GLU A 106 19.60 5.31 35.22
CA GLU A 106 19.49 3.89 35.51
C GLU A 106 18.04 3.42 35.33
N GLN A 107 17.06 4.12 35.92
CA GLN A 107 15.63 3.87 35.74
C GLN A 107 15.20 3.95 34.26
N ALA A 108 15.66 4.96 33.53
CA ALA A 108 15.33 5.11 32.11
C ALA A 108 15.93 3.98 31.25
N HIS A 109 17.15 3.53 31.52
CA HIS A 109 17.74 2.37 30.83
C HIS A 109 16.99 1.07 31.16
N ASP A 110 16.59 0.90 32.42
CA ASP A 110 15.78 -0.23 32.91
C ASP A 110 14.40 -0.29 32.22
N GLU A 111 13.70 0.84 32.11
CA GLU A 111 12.42 0.95 31.42
C GLU A 111 12.57 0.70 29.91
N VAL A 112 13.59 1.28 29.28
CA VAL A 112 13.91 1.03 27.87
C VAL A 112 14.28 -0.44 27.63
N GLY A 113 14.96 -1.10 28.57
CA GLY A 113 15.24 -2.54 28.51
C GLY A 113 13.95 -3.36 28.52
N ARG A 114 13.08 -3.15 29.52
CA ARG A 114 11.77 -3.82 29.63
C ARG A 114 10.91 -3.63 28.38
N LEU A 115 10.86 -2.40 27.83
CA LEU A 115 10.10 -2.10 26.62
C LEU A 115 10.65 -2.81 25.38
N HIS A 116 11.98 -2.91 25.22
CA HIS A 116 12.58 -3.70 24.14
C HIS A 116 12.30 -5.20 24.29
N GLU A 117 12.34 -5.73 25.52
CA GLU A 117 12.03 -7.14 25.79
C GLU A 117 10.55 -7.46 25.53
N GLN A 118 9.63 -6.57 25.94
CA GLN A 118 8.20 -6.68 25.65
C GLN A 118 7.93 -6.64 24.13
N VAL A 119 8.41 -5.62 23.42
CA VAL A 119 8.24 -5.52 21.96
C VAL A 119 8.86 -6.72 21.24
N ARG A 120 9.99 -7.24 21.72
CA ARG A 120 10.60 -8.46 21.17
C ARG A 120 9.75 -9.71 21.42
N ALA A 121 9.14 -9.84 22.61
CA ALA A 121 8.24 -10.96 22.93
C ALA A 121 6.96 -10.90 22.10
N ASP A 122 6.34 -9.72 21.98
CA ASP A 122 5.14 -9.50 21.16
C ASP A 122 5.40 -9.80 19.67
N LEU A 123 6.55 -9.37 19.14
CA LEU A 123 6.95 -9.68 17.76
C LEU A 123 7.26 -11.17 17.55
N ALA A 124 7.83 -11.86 18.54
CA ALA A 124 8.07 -13.30 18.47
C ALA A 124 6.75 -14.09 18.49
N ALA A 125 5.86 -13.80 19.44
CA ALA A 125 4.52 -14.39 19.49
C ALA A 125 3.74 -14.14 18.20
N ARG A 126 3.79 -12.91 17.65
CA ARG A 126 3.10 -12.59 16.39
C ARG A 126 3.72 -13.28 15.17
N ALA A 127 5.01 -13.59 15.18
CA ALA A 127 5.63 -14.42 14.16
C ALA A 127 5.15 -15.88 14.26
N GLU A 128 5.15 -16.47 15.46
CA GLU A 128 4.65 -17.83 15.71
C GLU A 128 3.17 -17.99 15.34
N GLU A 129 2.32 -16.98 15.59
CA GLU A 129 0.92 -16.96 15.13
C GLU A 129 0.81 -17.01 13.60
N LEU A 130 1.63 -16.24 12.88
CA LEU A 130 1.61 -16.19 11.41
C LEU A 130 2.18 -17.47 10.79
N GLU A 131 3.20 -18.08 11.39
CA GLU A 131 3.72 -19.38 10.97
C GLU A 131 2.69 -20.51 11.18
N GLN A 132 1.99 -20.51 12.33
CA GLN A 132 0.88 -21.43 12.58
C GLN A 132 -0.28 -21.22 11.60
N GLU A 133 -0.64 -19.97 11.29
CA GLU A 133 -1.63 -19.67 10.27
C GLU A 133 -1.20 -20.16 8.88
N ALA A 134 0.08 -19.99 8.51
CA ALA A 134 0.62 -20.44 7.23
C ALA A 134 0.58 -21.97 7.12
N ALA A 135 1.06 -22.70 8.13
CA ALA A 135 1.04 -24.17 8.16
C ALA A 135 -0.40 -24.74 8.09
N ARG A 136 -1.37 -24.10 8.77
CA ARG A 136 -2.80 -24.49 8.68
C ARG A 136 -3.40 -24.21 7.30
N ARG A 137 -2.98 -23.14 6.61
CA ARG A 137 -3.40 -22.86 5.23
C ARG A 137 -2.77 -23.85 4.25
N GLU A 138 -1.50 -24.21 4.45
CA GLU A 138 -0.81 -25.19 3.63
C GLU A 138 -1.45 -26.58 3.74
N SER A 139 -1.73 -27.08 4.95
CA SER A 139 -2.40 -28.39 5.10
C SER A 139 -3.79 -28.40 4.45
N GLN A 140 -4.57 -27.33 4.60
CA GLN A 140 -5.88 -27.19 3.94
C GLN A 140 -5.80 -27.10 2.42
N LEU A 141 -4.70 -26.62 1.85
CA LEU A 141 -4.46 -26.65 0.41
C LEU A 141 -4.06 -28.06 -0.04
N GLN A 142 -3.12 -28.70 0.65
CA GLN A 142 -2.71 -30.08 0.36
C GLN A 142 -3.89 -31.07 0.47
N GLU A 143 -4.74 -30.95 1.48
CA GLU A 143 -5.98 -31.74 1.63
C GLU A 143 -6.94 -31.53 0.45
N ARG A 144 -7.09 -30.30 -0.04
CA ARG A 144 -7.95 -29.98 -1.20
C ARG A 144 -7.35 -30.46 -2.51
N GLU A 145 -6.03 -30.36 -2.69
CA GLU A 145 -5.32 -30.88 -3.86
C GLU A 145 -5.42 -32.41 -3.93
N GLN A 146 -5.28 -33.10 -2.79
CA GLN A 146 -5.53 -34.54 -2.68
C GLN A 146 -6.98 -34.89 -3.06
N GLN A 147 -7.98 -34.23 -2.47
CA GLN A 147 -9.40 -34.44 -2.81
C GLN A 147 -9.72 -34.14 -4.28
N LEU A 148 -9.04 -33.19 -4.91
CA LEU A 148 -9.18 -32.91 -6.34
C LEU A 148 -8.50 -33.98 -7.20
N ALA A 149 -7.31 -34.45 -6.83
CA ALA A 149 -6.61 -35.54 -7.50
C ALA A 149 -7.41 -36.86 -7.44
N GLU A 150 -7.98 -37.19 -6.28
CA GLU A 150 -8.89 -38.34 -6.10
C GLU A 150 -10.11 -38.25 -7.02
N ARG A 151 -10.79 -37.09 -7.05
CA ARG A 151 -11.97 -36.87 -7.90
C ARG A 151 -11.63 -36.92 -9.40
N LEU A 152 -10.49 -36.37 -9.81
CA LEU A 152 -10.02 -36.44 -11.19
C LEU A 152 -9.62 -37.88 -11.58
N GLY A 153 -9.00 -38.64 -10.67
CA GLY A 153 -8.72 -40.06 -10.85
C GLY A 153 -9.99 -40.88 -11.04
N ALA A 154 -10.96 -40.73 -10.14
CA ALA A 154 -12.25 -41.42 -10.22
C ALA A 154 -13.01 -41.08 -11.52
N ALA A 155 -13.05 -39.81 -11.92
CA ALA A 155 -13.66 -39.38 -13.17
C ALA A 155 -12.92 -39.91 -14.42
N ALA A 156 -11.59 -40.01 -14.37
CA ALA A 156 -10.79 -40.59 -15.45
C ALA A 156 -11.00 -42.11 -15.57
N GLU A 157 -11.13 -42.83 -14.45
CA GLU A 157 -11.52 -44.24 -14.45
C GLU A 157 -12.94 -44.46 -14.98
N GLU A 158 -13.91 -43.65 -14.57
CA GLU A 158 -15.28 -43.72 -15.07
C GLU A 158 -15.33 -43.45 -16.58
N ALA A 159 -14.63 -42.40 -17.05
CA ALA A 159 -14.49 -42.09 -18.47
C ALA A 159 -13.67 -43.14 -19.26
N ALA A 160 -12.83 -43.95 -18.63
CA ALA A 160 -12.22 -45.13 -19.25
C ALA A 160 -13.26 -46.25 -19.40
N ARG A 161 -13.92 -46.64 -18.30
CA ARG A 161 -14.95 -47.69 -18.28
C ARG A 161 -16.06 -47.44 -19.31
N ILE A 162 -16.57 -46.20 -19.40
CA ILE A 162 -17.60 -45.80 -20.38
C ILE A 162 -17.09 -45.93 -21.83
N ARG A 163 -15.82 -45.62 -22.11
CA ARG A 163 -15.24 -45.81 -23.45
C ARG A 163 -15.07 -47.29 -23.78
N ASP A 164 -14.62 -48.09 -22.81
CA ASP A 164 -14.41 -49.53 -23.00
C ASP A 164 -15.74 -50.25 -23.24
N THR A 165 -16.82 -49.93 -22.50
CA THR A 165 -18.16 -50.49 -22.76
C THR A 165 -18.71 -50.03 -24.11
N ALA A 166 -18.63 -48.74 -24.44
CA ALA A 166 -19.09 -48.23 -25.73
C ALA A 166 -18.30 -48.83 -26.92
N HIS A 167 -17.02 -49.16 -26.72
CA HIS A 167 -16.21 -49.85 -27.74
C HIS A 167 -16.67 -51.31 -27.91
N GLN A 168 -16.86 -52.04 -26.82
CA GLN A 168 -17.38 -53.42 -26.83
C GLN A 168 -18.77 -53.52 -27.47
N GLU A 169 -19.67 -52.56 -27.16
CA GLU A 169 -20.99 -52.45 -27.79
C GLU A 169 -20.88 -52.19 -29.30
N ALA A 170 -20.00 -51.28 -29.72
CA ALA A 170 -19.76 -50.99 -31.13
C ALA A 170 -19.16 -52.20 -31.88
N GLU A 171 -18.21 -52.92 -31.28
CA GLU A 171 -17.65 -54.16 -31.85
C GLU A 171 -18.71 -55.26 -31.97
N ALA A 172 -19.54 -55.45 -30.95
CA ALA A 172 -20.65 -56.41 -30.96
C ALA A 172 -21.67 -56.08 -32.06
N LEU A 173 -22.09 -54.82 -32.19
CA LEU A 173 -22.98 -54.36 -33.26
C LEU A 173 -22.37 -54.54 -34.65
N LEU A 174 -21.06 -54.28 -34.82
CA LEU A 174 -20.36 -54.50 -36.09
C LEU A 174 -20.24 -56.00 -36.42
N ALA A 175 -19.96 -56.86 -35.43
CA ALA A 175 -19.91 -58.31 -35.62
C ALA A 175 -21.29 -58.86 -36.00
N GLU A 176 -22.36 -58.40 -35.33
CA GLU A 176 -23.73 -58.84 -35.60
C GLU A 176 -24.22 -58.35 -36.98
N ALA A 177 -23.90 -57.11 -37.35
CA ALA A 177 -24.18 -56.56 -38.67
C ALA A 177 -23.41 -57.29 -39.80
N ARG A 178 -22.12 -57.58 -39.60
CA ARG A 178 -21.32 -58.42 -40.53
C ARG A 178 -21.92 -59.81 -40.67
N GLY A 179 -22.32 -60.43 -39.56
CA GLY A 179 -23.01 -61.73 -39.55
C GLY A 179 -24.36 -61.71 -40.27
N ARG A 180 -25.15 -60.64 -40.11
CA ARG A 180 -26.39 -60.43 -40.88
C ARG A 180 -26.10 -60.29 -42.38
N ALA A 181 -25.11 -59.48 -42.77
CA ALA A 181 -24.73 -59.28 -44.17
C ALA A 181 -24.24 -60.59 -44.83
N GLY A 182 -23.40 -61.37 -44.13
CA GLY A 182 -22.95 -62.68 -44.62
C GLY A 182 -24.10 -63.66 -44.85
N ARG A 183 -25.05 -63.77 -43.91
CA ARG A 183 -26.24 -64.64 -44.06
C ARG A 183 -27.17 -64.21 -45.20
N LEU A 184 -27.25 -62.91 -45.50
CA LEU A 184 -27.97 -62.42 -46.68
C LEU A 184 -27.21 -62.79 -47.96
N HIS A 185 -25.90 -62.55 -48.01
CA HIS A 185 -25.10 -62.89 -49.19
C HIS A 185 -25.12 -64.39 -49.52
N GLU A 186 -24.93 -65.27 -48.53
CA GLU A 186 -25.07 -66.72 -48.71
C GLU A 186 -26.47 -67.13 -49.24
N ARG A 187 -27.52 -66.42 -48.82
CA ARG A 187 -28.88 -66.66 -49.30
C ARG A 187 -29.01 -66.24 -50.77
N ASP A 188 -28.55 -65.04 -51.10
CA ASP A 188 -28.61 -64.49 -52.46
C ASP A 188 -27.79 -65.37 -53.42
N GLU A 189 -26.61 -65.86 -53.01
CA GLU A 189 -25.83 -66.84 -53.77
C GLU A 189 -26.59 -68.15 -54.01
N ARG A 190 -27.24 -68.71 -52.99
CA ARG A 190 -28.06 -69.93 -53.11
C ARG A 190 -29.27 -69.71 -54.03
N GLU A 191 -29.91 -68.55 -53.97
CA GLU A 191 -31.01 -68.19 -54.87
C GLU A 191 -30.51 -67.98 -56.32
N LEU A 192 -29.36 -67.34 -56.54
CA LEU A 192 -28.72 -67.23 -57.85
C LEU A 192 -28.32 -68.58 -58.43
N GLN A 193 -27.73 -69.48 -57.62
CA GLN A 193 -27.39 -70.85 -58.03
C GLN A 193 -28.66 -71.63 -58.43
N ARG A 194 -29.73 -71.54 -57.62
CA ARG A 194 -31.03 -72.17 -57.93
C ARG A 194 -31.65 -71.61 -59.22
N LEU A 195 -31.60 -70.29 -59.43
CA LEU A 195 -32.11 -69.66 -60.65
C LEU A 195 -31.28 -70.02 -61.88
N SER A 196 -29.95 -70.15 -61.77
CA SER A 196 -29.10 -70.64 -62.84
C SER A 196 -29.44 -72.10 -63.19
N ALA A 197 -29.54 -72.98 -62.19
CA ALA A 197 -29.92 -74.38 -62.40
C ALA A 197 -31.30 -74.52 -63.05
N LEU A 198 -32.29 -73.70 -62.63
CA LEU A 198 -33.61 -73.67 -63.26
C LEU A 198 -33.56 -73.17 -64.72
N ARG A 199 -32.83 -72.08 -64.98
CA ARG A 199 -32.62 -71.53 -66.33
C ARG A 199 -31.99 -72.57 -67.27
N ASP A 200 -30.96 -73.25 -66.80
CA ASP A 200 -30.20 -74.21 -67.62
C ASP A 200 -30.96 -75.54 -67.76
N GLY A 201 -31.79 -75.90 -66.76
CA GLY A 201 -32.84 -76.91 -66.88
C GLY A 201 -33.82 -76.59 -68.01
N VAL A 202 -34.50 -75.44 -67.95
CA VAL A 202 -35.45 -74.98 -68.99
C VAL A 202 -34.78 -74.91 -70.38
N ARG A 203 -33.51 -74.48 -70.46
CA ARG A 203 -32.74 -74.52 -71.72
C ARG A 203 -32.54 -75.94 -72.26
N SER A 204 -32.23 -76.90 -71.40
CA SER A 204 -32.07 -78.30 -71.82
C SER A 204 -33.40 -78.97 -72.18
N GLU A 205 -34.51 -78.62 -71.52
CA GLU A 205 -35.85 -79.01 -71.93
C GLU A 205 -36.24 -78.41 -73.29
N LEU A 206 -36.01 -77.12 -73.51
CA LEU A 206 -36.26 -76.47 -74.80
C LEU A 206 -35.40 -77.08 -75.92
N ALA A 207 -34.12 -77.36 -75.66
CA ALA A 207 -33.24 -78.04 -76.60
C ALA A 207 -33.73 -79.47 -76.91
N ARG A 208 -34.21 -80.21 -75.89
CA ARG A 208 -34.79 -81.55 -76.05
C ARG A 208 -36.11 -81.52 -76.83
N LEU A 209 -36.98 -80.54 -76.59
CA LEU A 209 -38.21 -80.34 -77.36
C LEU A 209 -37.90 -79.96 -78.80
N HIS A 210 -36.92 -79.08 -79.03
CA HIS A 210 -36.46 -78.73 -80.37
C HIS A 210 -35.86 -79.95 -81.11
N ALA A 211 -35.10 -80.81 -80.42
CA ALA A 211 -34.58 -82.05 -81.00
C ALA A 211 -35.70 -83.07 -81.31
N LEU A 212 -36.71 -83.21 -80.43
CA LEU A 212 -37.87 -84.07 -80.67
C LEU A 212 -38.73 -83.58 -81.85
N LEU A 213 -38.97 -82.26 -81.93
CA LEU A 213 -39.68 -81.64 -83.05
C LEU A 213 -38.87 -81.76 -84.36
N GLY A 214 -37.55 -81.55 -84.30
CA GLY A 214 -36.65 -81.75 -85.43
C GLY A 214 -36.70 -83.18 -85.95
N ALA A 215 -36.57 -84.18 -85.07
CA ALA A 215 -36.69 -85.59 -85.42
C ALA A 215 -38.06 -85.92 -86.04
N GLY A 216 -39.16 -85.43 -85.45
CA GLY A 216 -40.53 -85.63 -85.98
C GLY A 216 -40.83 -84.87 -87.29
N LEU A 217 -40.00 -83.89 -87.67
CA LEU A 217 -40.03 -83.22 -88.98
C LEU A 217 -39.12 -83.93 -90.00
N GLN A 218 -37.98 -84.46 -89.56
CA GLN A 218 -37.08 -85.29 -90.38
C GLN A 218 -37.73 -86.63 -90.77
N ASP A 219 -38.48 -87.25 -89.87
CA ASP A 219 -39.31 -88.46 -90.14
C ASP A 219 -40.48 -88.20 -91.12
N ARG A 220 -40.57 -86.97 -91.66
CA ARG A 220 -41.49 -86.56 -92.73
C ARG A 220 -40.82 -85.88 -93.92
N THR A 221 -39.49 -85.64 -93.89
CA THR A 221 -38.83 -84.76 -94.86
C THR A 221 -37.37 -85.17 -95.15
N GLU A 222 -37.17 -85.81 -96.30
CA GLU A 222 -35.89 -85.85 -97.03
C GLU A 222 -35.87 -84.70 -98.09
N PRO A 223 -34.71 -84.31 -98.65
CA PRO A 223 -34.29 -82.90 -98.57
C PRO A 223 -34.57 -82.02 -99.80
N ALA A 224 -34.37 -80.72 -99.62
CA ALA A 224 -34.20 -79.72 -100.68
C ALA A 224 -33.15 -78.66 -100.27
N ASP A 225 -32.37 -78.18 -101.23
CA ASP A 225 -31.21 -77.29 -101.02
C ASP A 225 -31.54 -75.78 -100.90
N GLU A 226 -30.52 -75.04 -100.48
CA GLU A 226 -30.21 -73.61 -100.69
C GLU A 226 -30.65 -73.01 -102.07
N PRO A 227 -30.72 -71.67 -102.27
CA PRO A 227 -30.15 -70.58 -101.46
C PRO A 227 -31.03 -69.33 -101.22
N GLY A 228 -30.54 -68.33 -100.47
CA GLY A 228 -31.03 -66.92 -100.63
C GLY A 228 -30.75 -65.90 -99.51
N ALA A 229 -29.73 -65.06 -99.69
CA ALA A 229 -29.55 -63.77 -98.97
C ALA A 229 -30.43 -62.65 -99.62
N PRO A 230 -30.68 -61.44 -99.04
CA PRO A 230 -29.79 -60.71 -98.12
C PRO A 230 -30.43 -59.84 -96.99
N GLN A 231 -29.54 -59.26 -96.18
CA GLN A 231 -29.63 -57.96 -95.47
C GLN A 231 -31.02 -57.37 -95.10
N GLN A 232 -31.22 -57.13 -93.79
CA GLN A 232 -31.39 -55.72 -93.36
C GLN A 232 -31.07 -55.45 -91.89
N ARG A 233 -30.75 -54.17 -91.64
CA ARG A 233 -30.23 -53.57 -90.41
C ARG A 233 -31.31 -52.67 -89.83
N LEU A 234 -31.83 -52.98 -88.64
CA LEU A 234 -32.75 -52.09 -87.90
C LEU A 234 -32.28 -51.90 -86.46
N VAL A 235 -32.45 -50.66 -85.99
CA VAL A 235 -32.03 -50.10 -84.69
C VAL A 235 -33.30 -49.47 -84.06
N ILE A 236 -33.18 -48.85 -82.87
CA ILE A 236 -34.19 -47.97 -82.22
C ILE A 236 -35.25 -48.76 -81.40
N PRO A 237 -35.77 -48.26 -80.24
CA PRO A 237 -35.42 -47.06 -79.47
C PRO A 237 -34.92 -47.31 -78.02
N VAL A 238 -34.39 -46.26 -77.40
CA VAL A 238 -34.40 -46.06 -75.94
C VAL A 238 -35.58 -45.13 -75.60
N PRO A 239 -36.46 -45.45 -74.63
CA PRO A 239 -37.37 -44.48 -74.05
C PRO A 239 -36.62 -43.55 -73.07
N ARG A 240 -36.66 -42.24 -73.32
CA ARG A 240 -36.19 -41.22 -72.36
C ARG A 240 -37.30 -40.90 -71.36
N SER A 241 -36.96 -40.85 -70.07
CA SER A 241 -37.71 -40.10 -69.06
C SER A 241 -36.77 -39.44 -68.05
N GLY A 242 -36.98 -38.15 -67.85
CA GLY A 242 -36.56 -37.32 -66.72
C GLY A 242 -37.44 -36.06 -66.75
N PRO A 243 -37.18 -35.02 -65.95
CA PRO A 243 -36.25 -34.94 -64.82
C PRO A 243 -36.97 -34.64 -63.49
N THR A 244 -36.33 -34.92 -62.35
CA THR A 244 -36.68 -34.32 -61.05
C THR A 244 -35.42 -33.92 -60.27
N GLU A 245 -35.09 -32.65 -60.42
CA GLU A 245 -34.41 -31.77 -59.47
C GLU A 245 -34.58 -32.13 -57.98
N SER A 246 -33.46 -32.32 -57.24
CA SER A 246 -33.28 -31.85 -55.85
C SER A 246 -31.84 -32.05 -55.31
N ALA A 247 -31.38 -31.08 -54.50
CA ALA A 247 -30.36 -31.18 -53.44
C ALA A 247 -28.95 -31.80 -53.70
N ALA A 248 -28.05 -30.95 -54.20
CA ALA A 248 -26.68 -30.66 -53.70
C ALA A 248 -25.84 -31.71 -52.92
N PRO A 249 -24.59 -32.00 -53.35
CA PRO A 249 -23.58 -32.71 -52.54
C PRO A 249 -22.75 -31.77 -51.65
N GLY A 250 -22.68 -32.06 -50.34
CA GLY A 250 -21.85 -31.30 -49.38
C GLY A 250 -20.47 -31.92 -49.15
N ARG A 251 -19.40 -31.25 -49.61
CA ARG A 251 -17.97 -31.54 -49.32
C ARG A 251 -17.15 -30.24 -49.45
N PRO A 252 -15.96 -30.18 -48.81
CA PRO A 252 -15.72 -29.37 -47.61
C PRO A 252 -15.19 -27.96 -47.93
N GLN A 253 -15.04 -27.14 -46.88
CA GLN A 253 -14.13 -26.00 -46.90
C GLN A 253 -13.14 -26.08 -45.74
N GLU A 254 -11.86 -25.93 -46.07
CA GLU A 254 -10.79 -25.59 -45.13
C GLU A 254 -10.80 -24.06 -44.90
N GLY A 255 -10.09 -23.59 -43.87
CA GLY A 255 -10.08 -22.19 -43.46
C GLY A 255 -9.38 -21.23 -44.44
N PRO A 256 -9.26 -19.94 -44.07
CA PRO A 256 -8.05 -19.59 -43.32
C PRO A 256 -8.22 -18.55 -42.18
N ALA A 257 -7.20 -18.49 -41.33
CA ALA A 257 -6.86 -17.39 -40.41
C ALA A 257 -5.85 -16.41 -41.11
N PRO A 258 -5.41 -15.25 -40.55
CA PRO A 258 -5.53 -14.70 -39.19
C PRO A 258 -6.33 -13.36 -39.15
N ASP A 259 -6.16 -12.30 -38.34
CA ASP A 259 -5.12 -11.80 -37.41
C ASP A 259 -5.78 -10.97 -36.24
N PRO A 260 -5.04 -10.49 -35.20
CA PRO A 260 -5.62 -10.21 -33.88
C PRO A 260 -5.82 -8.73 -33.47
N ALA A 261 -6.27 -8.56 -32.20
CA ALA A 261 -6.53 -7.37 -31.39
C ALA A 261 -7.99 -6.84 -31.42
N GLY A 262 -8.58 -6.38 -30.31
CA GLY A 262 -8.10 -6.42 -28.91
C GLY A 262 -9.06 -5.71 -27.93
N ALA A 263 -8.89 -6.01 -26.63
CA ALA A 263 -9.43 -5.28 -25.46
C ALA A 263 -10.93 -4.87 -25.40
N ALA A 264 -11.70 -5.57 -24.57
CA ALA A 264 -12.66 -4.97 -23.62
C ALA A 264 -13.10 -5.98 -22.56
N GLY A 265 -12.93 -5.68 -21.27
CA GLY A 265 -13.51 -6.48 -20.18
C GLY A 265 -14.93 -5.98 -19.86
N GLN A 266 -15.87 -6.90 -19.63
CA GLN A 266 -17.19 -6.56 -19.06
C GLN A 266 -17.24 -6.94 -17.59
N ALA A 267 -17.45 -5.94 -16.73
CA ALA A 267 -17.73 -6.13 -15.32
C ALA A 267 -19.23 -6.45 -15.11
N ALA A 268 -19.53 -7.35 -14.19
CA ALA A 268 -20.88 -7.53 -13.68
C ALA A 268 -21.25 -6.37 -12.71
N PRO A 269 -22.53 -5.96 -12.62
CA PRO A 269 -22.96 -4.89 -11.73
C PRO A 269 -22.91 -5.32 -10.25
N GLY A 270 -22.64 -4.36 -9.37
CA GLY A 270 -22.46 -4.61 -7.94
C GLY A 270 -23.75 -4.64 -7.12
N THR A 271 -23.76 -5.43 -6.06
CA THR A 271 -24.68 -5.34 -4.93
C THR A 271 -23.95 -4.64 -3.77
N VAL A 272 -24.55 -3.61 -3.17
CA VAL A 272 -23.90 -2.77 -2.14
C VAL A 272 -24.79 -2.67 -0.90
N GLU A 273 -24.35 -3.27 0.20
CA GLU A 273 -24.69 -2.87 1.59
C GLU A 273 -23.60 -3.40 2.56
N PRO A 274 -23.52 -2.92 3.82
CA PRO A 274 -22.37 -2.09 4.16
C PRO A 274 -21.31 -2.75 5.07
N GLY A 275 -20.05 -2.41 4.82
CA GLY A 275 -18.94 -2.67 5.75
C GLY A 275 -18.83 -1.61 6.85
N PRO A 276 -18.17 -1.92 7.99
CA PRO A 276 -18.04 -1.00 9.13
C PRO A 276 -17.12 0.19 8.83
N ALA A 277 -17.36 1.31 9.51
CA ALA A 277 -16.68 2.58 9.25
C ALA A 277 -15.19 2.56 9.62
N ALA A 278 -14.34 3.02 8.70
CA ALA A 278 -12.92 3.26 8.92
C ALA A 278 -12.64 4.74 9.24
N THR A 279 -11.77 4.99 10.22
CA THR A 279 -11.46 6.33 10.74
C THR A 279 -10.58 7.14 9.78
N PRO A 280 -10.90 8.43 9.49
CA PRO A 280 -10.01 9.31 8.73
C PRO A 280 -8.89 9.90 9.61
N PRO A 281 -7.66 10.10 9.08
CA PRO A 281 -6.56 10.70 9.82
C PRO A 281 -6.51 12.24 9.70
N GLY A 282 -5.99 12.89 10.75
CA GLY A 282 -5.46 14.27 10.68
C GLY A 282 -6.39 15.37 11.19
N GLY A 283 -6.07 15.93 12.38
CA GLY A 283 -6.73 17.12 12.92
C GLY A 283 -6.36 17.39 14.38
N MET A 284 -5.34 18.23 14.62
CA MET A 284 -5.00 18.71 15.98
C MET A 284 -5.78 19.98 16.32
N PRO A 285 -6.48 20.03 17.47
CA PRO A 285 -6.82 21.27 18.15
C PRO A 285 -5.93 21.49 19.38
N VAL A 286 -5.22 22.62 19.44
CA VAL A 286 -4.46 23.03 20.64
C VAL A 286 -5.43 23.59 21.68
N ALA A 287 -5.54 22.94 22.84
CA ALA A 287 -6.32 23.43 23.99
C ALA A 287 -5.40 23.78 25.17
N ARG A 288 -5.66 24.92 25.83
CA ARG A 288 -4.85 25.45 26.94
C ARG A 288 -5.26 24.86 28.30
N PRO A 289 -4.34 24.78 29.28
CA PRO A 289 -4.70 24.42 30.65
C PRO A 289 -5.53 25.51 31.35
N ARG A 290 -6.34 25.10 32.32
CA ARG A 290 -6.99 25.97 33.33
C ARG A 290 -6.87 25.36 34.74
N PRO A 291 -7.04 26.17 35.81
CA PRO A 291 -6.23 26.02 37.01
C PRO A 291 -6.88 25.25 38.16
N ALA A 292 -6.07 25.02 39.20
CA ALA A 292 -6.47 24.34 40.43
C ALA A 292 -7.40 25.15 41.34
N ALA A 293 -8.29 24.43 42.02
CA ALA A 293 -8.82 24.74 43.35
C ALA A 293 -8.68 23.43 44.16
N ASN A 294 -7.94 23.32 45.28
CA ASN A 294 -7.86 24.13 46.50
C ASN A 294 -9.04 23.90 47.47
N GLY A 295 -8.73 23.46 48.69
CA GLY A 295 -9.59 23.65 49.87
C GLY A 295 -10.50 22.49 50.28
N ALA A 296 -9.94 21.46 50.93
CA ALA A 296 -10.71 20.53 51.78
C ALA A 296 -9.86 20.05 52.97
N ARG A 297 -9.66 20.93 53.97
CA ARG A 297 -9.22 20.51 55.32
C ARG A 297 -10.46 20.37 56.19
N HIS A 298 -10.74 19.17 56.69
CA HIS A 298 -11.53 19.02 57.91
C HIS A 298 -10.93 17.92 58.78
N SER A 299 -10.88 18.21 60.07
CA SER A 299 -10.42 17.34 61.14
C SER A 299 -11.60 16.68 61.83
N ASP A 300 -11.50 15.39 62.14
CA ASP A 300 -11.95 14.83 63.41
C ASP A 300 -11.04 13.62 63.72
N THR A 301 -10.36 13.58 64.88
CA THR A 301 -10.87 13.38 66.26
C THR A 301 -11.13 11.91 66.53
N ALA A 302 -10.18 11.27 67.22
CA ALA A 302 -10.35 9.92 67.75
C ALA A 302 -10.97 9.98 69.16
N PRO A 303 -11.96 9.13 69.48
CA PRO A 303 -12.38 8.87 70.86
C PRO A 303 -11.50 7.77 71.49
N ALA A 304 -11.16 7.93 72.76
CA ALA A 304 -10.59 6.85 73.57
C ALA A 304 -11.69 6.10 74.34
N GLY A 305 -11.58 4.78 74.40
CA GLY A 305 -12.23 3.87 75.35
C GLY A 305 -11.19 2.82 75.74
N ILE A 306 -10.77 2.73 77.01
CA ILE A 306 -11.39 1.93 78.07
C ILE A 306 -11.30 0.44 77.72
#